data_AF-A0A944T8K0-F1
#
_entry.id   AF-A0A944T8K0-F1
#
_cell.length_a   1.000
_cell.length_b   1.000
_cell.length_c   1.000
_cell.angle_alpha   90.00
_cell.angle_beta   90.00
_cell.angle_gamma   90.00
#
_symmetry.space_group_name_H-M   'P 1'
#
loop_
_entity.id
_entity.type
_entity.pdbx_description
1 polymer ?
#
loop_
_entity_poly.entity_id
_entity_poly.type
_entity_poly.pdbx_seq_one_letter_code
_entity_poly.pdbx_strand_id
1 'polypeptide(L)'
;MAETSFHKAYGVSEDMVTELGDEIFDLSHNKQTRIGDAVREMDWDAIEAGRAGMGLTDGQIAERLELEVEQVTFIRTLVEGQRFHTGHYKRLYKLGGGKRYRPERENE
;
A
#
# COMPACT_ATOMS: atom_id res chain seq x y z
N MET A 1 -5.71 30.42 -6.25
CA MET A 1 -4.99 29.26 -5.68
C MET A 1 -5.20 28.14 -6.67
N ALA A 2 -4.18 27.83 -7.48
CA ALA A 2 -4.30 26.78 -8.49
C ALA A 2 -4.23 25.43 -7.78
N GLU A 3 -5.38 24.81 -7.52
CA GLU A 3 -5.46 23.38 -7.32
C GLU A 3 -5.18 22.71 -8.66
N THR A 4 -3.91 22.61 -9.03
CA THR A 4 -3.48 21.57 -9.96
C THR A 4 -3.62 20.26 -9.22
N SER A 5 -4.83 19.73 -9.23
CA SER A 5 -5.11 18.47 -8.57
C SER A 5 -4.32 17.39 -9.31
N PHE A 6 -3.37 16.79 -8.59
CA PHE A 6 -2.49 15.75 -9.10
C PHE A 6 -3.28 14.55 -9.66
N HIS A 7 -4.55 14.39 -9.28
CA HIS A 7 -5.48 13.39 -9.79
C HIS A 7 -5.96 13.64 -11.23
N LYS A 8 -6.03 14.90 -11.70
CA LYS A 8 -6.47 15.22 -13.07
C LYS A 8 -5.50 14.67 -14.13
N ALA A 9 -4.21 14.60 -13.82
CA ALA A 9 -3.19 14.05 -14.71
C ALA A 9 -3.39 12.55 -14.99
N TYR A 10 -3.99 11.82 -14.06
CA TYR A 10 -4.25 10.37 -14.15
C TYR A 10 -5.71 10.05 -14.48
N GLY A 11 -6.54 11.07 -14.79
CA GLY A 11 -7.97 10.86 -15.06
C GLY A 11 -8.74 10.29 -13.87
N VAL A 12 -8.31 10.57 -12.64
CA VAL A 12 -8.98 10.09 -11.41
C VAL A 12 -9.79 11.23 -10.80
N SER A 13 -11.06 10.97 -10.47
CA SER A 13 -11.92 11.90 -9.70
C SER A 13 -11.90 11.58 -8.20
N GLU A 14 -12.37 12.51 -7.37
CA GLU A 14 -12.57 12.27 -5.93
C GLU A 14 -13.62 11.19 -5.67
N ASP A 15 -14.66 11.12 -6.50
CA ASP A 15 -15.69 10.07 -6.43
C ASP A 15 -15.08 8.69 -6.68
N MET A 16 -14.19 8.56 -7.68
CA MET A 16 -13.48 7.31 -7.95
C MET A 16 -12.65 6.85 -6.75
N VAL A 17 -11.96 7.77 -6.06
CA VAL A 17 -11.20 7.43 -4.85
C VAL A 17 -12.14 6.97 -3.73
N THR A 18 -13.27 7.65 -3.57
CA THR A 18 -14.25 7.36 -2.52
C THR A 18 -14.95 6.01 -2.73
N GLU A 19 -15.34 5.71 -3.98
CA GLU A 19 -16.10 4.51 -4.32
C GLU A 19 -15.22 3.29 -4.50
N LEU A 20 -14.04 3.44 -5.12
CA LEU A 20 -13.19 2.31 -5.53
C LEU A 20 -11.98 2.10 -4.61
N GLY A 21 -11.67 3.07 -3.74
CA GLY A 21 -10.45 3.05 -2.94
C GLY A 21 -10.32 1.83 -2.04
N ASP A 22 -11.42 1.47 -1.35
CA ASP A 22 -11.44 0.32 -0.45
C ASP A 22 -11.34 -1.00 -1.22
N GLU A 23 -12.05 -1.13 -2.35
CA GLU A 23 -12.00 -2.32 -3.20
C GLU A 23 -10.62 -2.51 -3.82
N ILE A 24 -10.03 -1.47 -4.41
CA ILE A 24 -8.69 -1.52 -5.00
C ILE A 24 -7.65 -1.90 -3.93
N PHE A 25 -7.75 -1.35 -2.72
CA PHE A 25 -6.83 -1.70 -1.64
C PHE A 25 -6.98 -3.15 -1.18
N ASP A 26 -8.22 -3.66 -1.09
CA ASP A 26 -8.48 -5.03 -0.65
C ASP A 26 -8.09 -6.07 -1.71
N LEU A 27 -8.19 -5.73 -2.99
CA LEU A 27 -7.71 -6.56 -4.09
C LEU A 27 -6.19 -6.52 -4.26
N SER A 28 -5.51 -5.47 -3.78
CA SER A 28 -4.09 -5.26 -4.08
C SER A 28 -3.18 -6.32 -3.48
N HIS A 29 -2.25 -6.84 -4.29
CA HIS A 29 -1.18 -7.72 -3.81
C HIS A 29 -0.19 -7.05 -2.84
N ASN A 30 -0.26 -5.72 -2.65
CA ASN A 30 0.56 -5.03 -1.67
C ASN A 30 0.03 -5.22 -0.24
N LYS A 31 -1.25 -5.54 -0.09
CA LYS A 31 -1.88 -5.91 1.19
C LYS A 31 -1.89 -7.43 1.33
N GLN A 32 -0.71 -8.02 1.58
CA GLN A 32 -0.63 -9.47 1.81
C GLN A 32 -0.90 -9.83 3.28
N THR A 33 -1.89 -10.68 3.51
CA THR A 33 -2.04 -11.36 4.81
C THR A 33 -1.27 -12.67 4.76
N ARG A 34 -0.10 -12.72 5.40
CA ARG A 34 0.70 -13.94 5.50
C ARG A 34 0.20 -14.79 6.67
N ILE A 35 -0.07 -16.06 6.41
CA ILE A 35 -0.47 -17.04 7.43
C ILE A 35 0.61 -18.12 7.48
N GLY A 36 1.29 -18.23 8.63
CA GLY A 36 2.41 -19.16 8.80
C GLY A 36 3.67 -18.81 8.00
N ASP A 37 4.59 -19.77 7.88
CA ASP A 37 5.82 -19.66 7.10
C ASP A 37 6.08 -20.97 6.34
N ALA A 38 5.17 -21.31 5.41
CA ALA A 38 5.25 -22.53 4.60
C ALA A 38 6.53 -22.59 3.74
N VAL A 39 7.15 -21.44 3.43
CA VAL A 39 8.43 -21.36 2.72
C VAL A 39 9.56 -21.97 3.54
N ARG A 40 9.56 -21.73 4.86
CA ARG A 40 10.57 -22.29 5.76
C ARG A 40 10.49 -23.81 5.87
N GLU A 41 9.29 -24.36 5.81
CA GLU A 41 9.04 -25.81 5.88
C GLU A 41 9.02 -26.50 4.51
N MET A 42 9.18 -25.74 3.43
CA MET A 42 9.08 -26.21 2.04
C MET A 42 7.74 -26.92 1.73
N ASP A 43 6.67 -26.47 2.39
CA ASP A 43 5.31 -26.99 2.17
C ASP A 43 4.72 -26.34 0.90
N TRP A 44 4.96 -26.99 -0.24
CA TRP A 44 4.54 -26.51 -1.56
C TRP A 44 3.02 -26.45 -1.72
N ASP A 45 2.29 -27.37 -1.07
CA ASP A 45 0.83 -27.42 -1.13
C ASP A 45 0.22 -26.23 -0.39
N ALA A 46 0.76 -25.89 0.78
CA ALA A 46 0.36 -24.70 1.53
C ALA A 46 0.73 -23.40 0.79
N ILE A 47 1.87 -23.36 0.11
CA ILE A 47 2.27 -22.21 -0.73
C ILE A 47 1.30 -22.02 -1.89
N GLU A 48 0.93 -23.09 -2.59
CA GLU A 48 0.01 -23.02 -3.71
C GLU A 48 -1.40 -22.62 -3.25
N ALA A 49 -1.88 -23.18 -2.14
CA ALA A 49 -3.14 -22.78 -1.53
C ALA A 49 -3.18 -21.29 -1.15
N GLY A 50 -2.03 -20.73 -0.73
CA GLY A 50 -1.88 -19.32 -0.40
C GLY A 50 -1.96 -18.35 -1.59
N ARG A 51 -1.76 -18.81 -2.83
CA ARG A 51 -1.80 -17.94 -4.02
C ARG A 51 -3.14 -17.25 -4.22
N ALA A 52 -4.24 -17.92 -3.89
CA ALA A 52 -5.58 -17.34 -3.96
C ALA A 52 -5.75 -16.10 -3.07
N GLY A 53 -4.96 -15.99 -1.99
CA GLY A 53 -4.98 -14.86 -1.06
C GLY A 53 -3.87 -13.82 -1.29
N MET A 54 -3.03 -13.95 -2.33
CA MET A 54 -1.92 -13.03 -2.58
C MET A 54 -2.35 -11.67 -3.12
N GLY A 55 -3.62 -11.51 -3.52
CA GLY A 55 -4.13 -10.32 -4.19
C GLY A 55 -3.78 -10.28 -5.68
N LEU A 56 -4.18 -9.19 -6.32
CA LEU A 56 -4.05 -8.93 -7.75
C LEU A 56 -3.01 -7.83 -8.00
N THR A 57 -2.36 -7.90 -9.16
CA THR A 57 -1.55 -6.79 -9.70
C THR A 57 -2.44 -5.65 -10.17
N ASP A 58 -1.90 -4.44 -10.26
CA ASP A 58 -2.66 -3.27 -10.74
C ASP A 58 -3.26 -3.51 -12.13
N GLY A 59 -2.54 -4.22 -13.01
CA GLY A 59 -3.05 -4.60 -14.33
C GLY A 59 -4.26 -5.54 -14.26
N GLN A 60 -4.23 -6.53 -13.36
CA GLN A 60 -5.36 -7.44 -13.16
C GLN A 60 -6.55 -6.75 -12.49
N ILE A 61 -6.30 -5.80 -11.59
CA ILE A 61 -7.36 -4.98 -10.97
C ILE A 61 -7.97 -4.06 -12.03
N ALA A 62 -7.14 -3.44 -12.87
CA ALA A 62 -7.58 -2.58 -13.98
C ALA A 62 -8.50 -3.33 -14.95
N GLU A 63 -8.09 -4.54 -15.37
CA GLU A 63 -8.92 -5.41 -16.20
C GLU A 63 -10.25 -5.78 -15.51
N ARG A 64 -10.22 -6.09 -14.21
CA ARG A 64 -11.41 -6.48 -13.44
C ARG A 64 -12.39 -5.34 -13.23
N LEU A 65 -11.91 -4.12 -13.03
CA LEU A 65 -12.72 -2.93 -12.72
C LEU A 65 -13.00 -2.05 -13.94
N GLU A 66 -12.55 -2.46 -15.13
CA GLU A 66 -12.66 -1.69 -16.37
C GLU A 66 -12.04 -0.28 -16.27
N LEU A 67 -10.84 -0.21 -15.67
CA LEU A 67 -10.08 1.02 -15.45
C LEU A 67 -8.75 0.98 -16.20
N GLU A 68 -8.12 2.15 -16.33
CA GLU A 68 -6.73 2.23 -16.74
C GLU A 68 -5.79 1.84 -15.58
N VAL A 69 -4.68 1.18 -15.92
CA VAL A 69 -3.67 0.75 -14.93
C VAL A 69 -3.15 1.95 -14.13
N GLU A 70 -3.02 3.11 -14.76
CA GLU A 70 -2.57 4.35 -14.13
C GLU A 70 -3.56 4.84 -13.06
N GLN A 71 -4.87 4.73 -13.32
CA GLN A 71 -5.92 5.10 -12.37
C GLN A 71 -5.88 4.19 -11.13
N VAL A 72 -5.77 2.87 -11.34
CA VAL A 72 -5.66 1.89 -10.26
C VAL A 72 -4.40 2.13 -9.43
N THR A 73 -3.25 2.30 -10.10
CA THR A 73 -1.96 2.55 -9.46
C THR A 73 -2.04 3.79 -8.57
N PHE A 74 -2.65 4.85 -9.08
CA PHE A 74 -2.82 6.11 -8.35
C PHE A 74 -3.71 5.94 -7.12
N ILE A 75 -4.92 5.39 -7.30
CA ILE A 75 -5.88 5.21 -6.21
C ILE A 75 -5.29 4.31 -5.13
N ARG A 76 -4.69 3.18 -5.51
CA ARG A 76 -4.00 2.27 -4.57
C ARG A 76 -2.96 3.02 -3.76
N THR A 77 -2.06 3.76 -4.42
CA THR A 77 -0.97 4.48 -3.74
C THR A 77 -1.50 5.52 -2.75
N LEU A 78 -2.58 6.22 -3.12
CA LEU A 78 -3.24 7.20 -2.25
C LEU A 78 -3.84 6.53 -1.01
N VAL A 79 -4.62 5.46 -1.18
CA VAL A 79 -5.29 4.74 -0.09
C VAL A 79 -4.29 4.00 0.81
N GLU A 80 -3.24 3.42 0.23
CA GLU A 80 -2.13 2.84 1.00
C GLU A 80 -1.45 3.88 1.89
N GLY A 81 -1.17 5.07 1.35
CA GLY A 81 -0.60 6.18 2.10
C GLY A 81 -1.48 6.59 3.30
N GLN A 82 -2.79 6.63 3.10
CA GLN A 82 -3.78 6.92 4.14
C GLN A 82 -3.85 5.81 5.21
N ARG A 83 -3.90 4.54 4.79
CA ARG A 83 -4.07 3.40 5.71
C ARG A 83 -2.80 3.07 6.49
N PHE A 84 -1.65 3.00 5.83
CA PHE A 84 -0.39 2.59 6.46
C PHE A 84 0.27 3.68 7.30
N HIS A 85 -0.26 4.91 7.32
CA HIS A 85 0.24 6.03 8.13
C HIS A 85 1.77 6.08 8.15
N THR A 86 2.38 6.15 6.96
CA THR A 86 3.83 6.02 6.72
C THR A 86 4.70 7.07 7.42
N GLY A 87 4.13 7.92 8.28
CA GLY A 87 4.87 8.77 9.22
C GLY A 87 5.22 8.11 10.56
N HIS A 88 4.58 7.00 10.95
CA HIS A 88 4.69 6.45 12.31
C HIS A 88 5.97 5.65 12.59
N TYR A 89 6.56 5.00 11.59
CA TYR A 89 7.85 4.30 11.78
C TYR A 89 8.98 5.27 12.18
N LYS A 90 8.86 6.55 11.81
CA LYS A 90 9.77 7.62 12.26
C LYS A 90 9.66 7.93 13.75
N ARG A 91 8.61 7.47 14.46
CA ARG A 91 8.45 7.63 15.91
C ARG A 91 8.74 6.36 16.70
N LEU A 92 8.53 5.19 16.11
CA LEU A 92 8.62 3.89 16.81
C LEU A 92 10.06 3.49 17.14
N TYR A 93 11.06 3.98 16.41
CA TYR A 93 12.45 3.89 16.86
C TYR A 93 12.82 5.18 17.60
N LYS A 94 13.46 5.09 18.77
CA LYS A 94 14.19 6.20 19.43
C LYS A 94 15.30 6.83 18.55
N LEU A 95 15.42 6.42 17.29
CA LEU A 95 16.23 6.99 16.22
C LEU A 95 15.43 8.00 15.35
N GLY A 96 14.28 8.45 15.86
CA GLY A 96 13.20 9.06 15.10
C GLY A 96 13.52 10.37 14.38
N GLY A 97 13.16 10.42 13.10
CA GLY A 97 13.05 11.66 12.32
C GLY A 97 14.28 12.06 11.51
N GLY A 98 15.22 11.16 11.22
CA GLY A 98 16.41 11.48 10.44
C GLY A 98 17.48 12.27 11.20
N LYS A 99 17.31 12.43 12.52
CA LYS A 99 18.42 12.83 13.39
C LYS A 99 19.21 11.57 13.73
N ARG A 100 20.43 11.45 13.20
CA ARG A 100 21.39 10.43 13.65
C ARG A 100 21.49 10.49 15.18
N TYR A 101 21.56 9.33 15.82
CA TYR A 101 21.82 9.23 17.26
C TYR A 101 22.98 10.16 17.66
N ARG A 102 22.80 10.97 18.70
CA ARG A 102 23.84 11.81 19.31
C ARG A 102 23.86 11.52 20.81
N PRO A 103 24.98 11.05 21.38
CA PRO A 103 25.07 10.70 22.80
C PRO A 103 24.86 11.90 23.73
N GLU A 104 24.98 13.11 23.19
CA GLU A 104 24.92 14.38 23.90
C GLU A 104 23.51 14.76 24.36
N ARG A 105 22.46 14.03 23.92
CA ARG A 105 21.05 14.31 24.22
C ARG A 105 20.42 13.40 25.28
N GLU A 106 21.16 12.45 25.83
CA GLU A 106 20.63 11.54 26.86
C GLU A 106 20.74 12.12 28.28
N ASN A 107 21.42 13.26 28.46
CA ASN A 107 21.69 13.87 29.77
C ASN A 107 21.02 15.25 29.97
N GLU A 108 19.94 15.54 29.25
CA GLU A 108 19.14 16.77 29.42
C GLU A 108 17.77 16.47 30.04
#